data_AF-A0A441WPQ7-F1
#
_entry.id   AF-A0A441WPQ7-F1
#
_cell.length_a   1.000
_cell.length_b   1.000
_cell.length_c   1.000
_cell.angle_alpha   90.00
_cell.angle_beta   90.00
_cell.angle_gamma   90.00
#
_symmetry.space_group_name_H-M   'P 1'
#
loop_
_entity.id
_entity.type
_entity.pdbx_description
1 polymer ?
#
loop_
_entity_poly.entity_id
_entity_poly.type
_entity_poly.pdbx_seq_one_letter_code
_entity_poly.pdbx_strand_id
1 'polypeptide(L)' 'MVRRRRISEYHLARIERQACLLKHELRDAQLALKPFVEHWEVIIQLHRDINRALNVLNGRPADYEEPHAAPMSRG' A
#
# COMPACT_ATOMS: atom_id res chain seq x y z
N MET A 1 -30.80 2.44 -7.56
CA MET A 1 -30.00 1.46 -6.79
C MET A 1 -28.65 1.28 -7.51
N VAL A 2 -27.58 1.92 -7.03
CA VAL A 2 -26.27 1.89 -7.70
C VAL A 2 -25.64 0.51 -7.47
N ARG A 3 -25.70 -0.38 -8.48
CA ARG A 3 -24.90 -1.61 -8.49
C ARG A 3 -23.42 -1.20 -8.55
N ARG A 4 -22.78 -1.03 -7.38
CA ARG A 4 -21.31 -0.96 -7.31
C ARG A 4 -20.80 -2.24 -7.94
N ARG A 5 -20.22 -2.16 -9.15
CA ARG A 5 -19.45 -3.26 -9.74
C ARG A 5 -18.28 -3.52 -8.79
N ARG A 6 -18.47 -4.46 -7.86
CA ARG A 6 -17.39 -4.89 -6.97
C ARG A 6 -16.38 -5.62 -7.85
N ILE A 7 -15.12 -5.20 -7.75
CA ILE A 7 -14.01 -5.98 -8.30
C ILE A 7 -14.10 -7.39 -7.70
N SER A 8 -13.85 -8.41 -8.51
CA SER A 8 -13.80 -9.79 -8.01
C SER A 8 -12.78 -9.87 -6.87
N GLU A 9 -13.18 -10.49 -5.76
CA GLU A 9 -12.31 -10.69 -4.60
C GLU A 9 -11.00 -11.38 -4.99
N TYR A 10 -11.03 -12.27 -5.99
CA TYR A 10 -9.83 -12.91 -6.55
C TYR A 10 -8.85 -11.88 -7.16
N HIS A 11 -9.35 -10.94 -7.95
CA HIS A 11 -8.51 -9.90 -8.55
C HIS A 11 -7.99 -8.93 -7.50
N LEU A 12 -8.82 -8.59 -6.51
CA LEU A 12 -8.43 -7.73 -5.40
C LEU A 12 -7.30 -8.36 -4.58
N ALA A 13 -7.45 -9.62 -4.17
CA ALA A 13 -6.43 -10.36 -3.43
C ALA A 13 -5.11 -10.48 -4.23
N ARG A 14 -5.21 -10.69 -5.55
CA ARG A 14 -4.02 -10.74 -6.42
C ARG A 14 -3.33 -9.38 -6.50
N ILE A 15 -4.07 -8.28 -6.58
CA ILE A 15 -3.52 -6.92 -6.57
C ILE A 15 -2.84 -6.63 -5.24
N GLU A 16 -3.49 -6.93 -4.12
CA GLU A 16 -2.94 -6.74 -2.77
C GLU A 16 -1.61 -7.49 -2.58
N ARG A 17 -1.55 -8.75 -3.03
CA ARG A 17 -0.32 -9.55 -2.96
C ARG A 17 0.81 -8.90 -3.74
N GLN A 18 0.56 -8.45 -4.97
CA GLN A 18 1.58 -7.81 -5.80
C GLN A 18 2.00 -6.45 -5.24
N ALA A 19 1.06 -5.67 -4.73
CA ALA A 19 1.35 -4.41 -4.06
C ALA A 19 2.20 -4.61 -2.80
N CYS A 20 1.96 -5.68 -2.04
CA CYS A 20 2.79 -6.05 -0.89
C CYS A 20 4.24 -6.35 -1.29
N LEU A 21 4.44 -7.17 -2.33
CA LEU A 21 5.77 -7.47 -2.87
C LEU A 21 6.47 -6.21 -3.38
N LEU A 22 5.78 -5.38 -4.17
CA LEU A 22 6.34 -4.15 -4.70
C LEU A 22 6.76 -3.18 -3.58
N LYS A 23 5.94 -3.04 -2.53
CA LYS A 23 6.30 -2.21 -1.36
C LYS A 23 7.57 -2.72 -0.67
N HIS A 24 7.78 -4.04 -0.63
CA HIS A 24 9.01 -4.60 -0.06
C HIS A 24 10.23 -4.19 -0.89
N GLU A 25 10.18 -4.42 -2.20
CA GLU A 25 11.27 -4.04 -3.13
C GLU A 25 11.56 -2.53 -3.10
N LEU A 26 10.51 -1.70 -3.05
CA LEU A 26 10.65 -0.24 -2.94
C LEU A 26 11.34 0.17 -1.64
N ARG A 27 11.05 -0.51 -0.54
CA ARG A 27 11.70 -0.25 0.75
C ARG A 27 13.20 -0.58 0.70
N ASP A 28 13.56 -1.67 0.05
CA ASP A 28 14.96 -2.09 -0.11
C ASP A 28 15.71 -1.12 -1.04
N ALA A 29 15.10 -0.75 -2.17
CA ALA A 29 15.64 0.26 -3.07
C ALA A 29 15.82 1.62 -2.36
N GLN A 30 14.86 2.01 -1.54
CA GLN A 30 14.93 3.24 -0.74
C GLN A 30 16.15 3.23 0.21
N LEU A 31 16.43 2.11 0.88
CA LEU A 31 17.59 1.98 1.76
C LEU A 31 18.92 2.05 0.98
N ALA A 32 18.98 1.44 -0.20
CA ALA A 32 20.15 1.49 -1.07
C ALA A 32 20.39 2.89 -1.66
N LEU A 33 19.32 3.64 -1.94
CA LEU A 33 19.35 4.96 -2.58
C LEU A 33 19.39 6.13 -1.59
N LYS A 34 19.60 5.88 -0.29
CA LYS A 34 19.68 6.90 0.77
C LYS A 34 20.56 8.13 0.46
N PRO A 35 21.68 8.04 -0.29
CA PRO A 35 22.46 9.23 -0.66
C PRO A 35 21.77 10.15 -1.69
N PHE A 36 20.76 9.66 -2.40
CA PHE A 36 20.10 10.36 -3.51
C PHE A 36 18.68 10.78 -3.12
N VAL A 37 18.54 12.03 -2.66
CA VAL A 37 17.29 12.58 -2.11
C VAL A 37 16.12 12.51 -3.10
N GLU A 38 16.35 12.82 -4.38
CA GLU A 38 15.28 12.81 -5.38
C GLU A 38 14.68 11.40 -5.58
N HIS A 39 15.53 10.37 -5.67
CA HIS A 39 15.07 8.98 -5.80
C HIS A 39 14.31 8.51 -4.55
N TRP A 40 14.78 8.93 -3.38
CA TRP A 40 14.13 8.66 -2.11
C TRP A 40 12.71 9.24 -2.03
N GLU A 41 12.53 10.49 -2.45
CA GLU A 41 11.22 11.17 -2.45
C GLU A 41 10.23 10.51 -3.42
N VAL A 42 10.68 10.16 -4.63
CA VAL A 42 9.84 9.46 -5.62
C VAL A 42 9.37 8.11 -5.08
N ILE A 43 10.25 7.36 -4.40
CA ILE A 43 9.87 6.07 -3.80
C ILE A 43 8.87 6.26 -2.66
N ILE A 44 9.03 7.28 -1.81
CA ILE A 44 8.04 7.61 -0.77
C ILE A 44 6.67 7.92 -1.39
N GLN A 45 6.65 8.72 -2.45
CA GLN A 45 5.40 9.10 -3.10
C GLN A 45 4.71 7.87 -3.71
N LEU A 46 5.47 6.98 -4.36
CA LEU A 46 4.95 5.74 -4.90
C LEU A 46 4.35 4.83 -3.82
N HIS A 47 4.98 4.74 -2.64
CA HIS A 47 4.41 4.00 -1.50
C HIS A 47 3.03 4.55 -1.08
N ARG A 48 2.88 5.87 -1.02
CA ARG A 48 1.62 6.54 -0.67
C ARG A 48 0.55 6.29 -1.72
N ASP A 49 0.90 6.36 -3.00
CA ASP A 49 -0.04 6.15 -4.10
C ASP A 49 -0.53 4.69 -4.16
N ILE A 50 0.34 3.72 -3.88
CA ILE A 50 -0.07 2.31 -3.75
C ILE A 50 -1.06 2.14 -2.60
N ASN A 51 -0.79 2.74 -1.42
CA ASN A 51 -1.72 2.67 -0.28
C ASN A 51 -3.08 3.27 -0.63
N ARG A 52 -3.06 4.45 -1.23
CA ARG A 52 -4.26 5.16 -1.68
C ARG A 52 -5.08 4.31 -2.65
N ALA A 53 -4.43 3.68 -3.62
CA ALA A 53 -5.07 2.79 -4.58
C ALA A 53 -5.71 1.58 -3.88
N LEU A 54 -4.98 0.89 -3.00
CA LEU A 54 -5.51 -0.26 -2.26
C LEU A 54 -6.71 0.11 -1.39
N ASN A 55 -6.70 1.28 -0.76
CA ASN A 55 -7.84 1.78 0.01
C ASN A 55 -9.09 1.94 -0.86
N VAL A 56 -8.96 2.64 -1.99
CA VAL A 56 -10.08 2.85 -2.92
C VAL A 56 -10.60 1.53 -3.49
N LEU A 57 -9.71 0.60 -3.85
CA LEU A 57 -10.07 -0.72 -4.35
C LEU A 57 -10.82 -1.56 -3.31
N ASN A 58 -10.47 -1.40 -2.03
CA ASN A 58 -11.16 -2.01 -0.89
C ASN A 58 -12.42 -1.25 -0.45
N GLY A 59 -12.78 -0.16 -1.11
CA GLY A 59 -13.91 0.67 -0.74
C GLY A 59 -13.72 1.47 0.56
N ARG A 60 -12.47 1.62 1.01
CA ARG A 60 -12.07 2.49 2.13
C ARG A 60 -11.80 3.92 1.62
N PRO A 61 -11.88 4.95 2.47
CA PRO A 61 -11.42 6.30 2.13
C PRO A 61 -9.97 6.29 1.66
N ALA A 62 -9.64 7.13 0.67
CA ALA A 62 -8.32 7.16 0.05
C ALA A 62 -7.17 7.45 1.05
N ASP A 63 -7.49 8.26 2.06
CA ASP A 63 -6.68 8.69 3.20
C ASP A 63 -6.76 7.76 4.41
N TYR A 64 -7.42 6.60 4.28
CA TYR A 64 -7.49 5.63 5.38
C TYR A 64 -6.09 5.14 5.74
N GLU A 65 -5.65 5.47 6.96
CA GLU A 65 -4.48 4.87 7.58
C GLU A 65 -4.96 3.70 8.44
N GLU A 66 -4.45 2.50 8.13
CA GLU A 66 -4.75 1.33 8.94
C GLU A 66 -4.17 1.57 10.35
N PRO A 67 -4.98 1.51 11.42
CA PRO A 67 -4.48 1.72 12.76
C PRO A 67 -3.38 0.69 13.00
N HIS A 68 -2.17 1.18 13.27
CA HIS A 68 -1.04 0.33 13.62
C HIS A 68 -1.52 -0.68 14.67
N ALA A 69 -1.57 -1.96 14.31
CA ALA A 69 -1.81 -3.00 15.27
C ALA A 69 -0.69 -2.87 16.30
N ALA A 70 -1.02 -2.30 17.47
CA ALA A 70 -0.11 -2.28 18.60
C ALA A 70 0.35 -3.74 18.80
N PRO A 71 1.64 -3.99 19.05
CA PRO A 71 2.08 -5.32 19.41
C PRO A 71 1.28 -5.68 20.67
N MET A 72 0.29 -6.55 20.51
CA MET A 72 -0.43 -7.12 21.64
C MET A 72 0.63 -7.77 22.49
N SER A 73 0.94 -7.15 23.63
CA SER A 73 1.79 -7.70 24.68
C SER A 73 1.32 -9.13 24.93
N ARG A 74 2.11 -10.09 24.46
CA ARG A 74 1.93 -11.50 24.75
C ARG A 74 2.44 -11.69 26.17
N GLY A 75 1.53 -11.59 27.13
CA GLY A 75 1.71 -12.16 28.47
C GLY A 75 1.50 -13.66 28.44
#